data_AF-A1L185-F1
#
_entry.id   AF-A1L185-F1
#
_cell.length_a   1.000
_cell.length_b   1.000
_cell.length_c   1.000
_cell.angle_alpha   90.00
_cell.angle_beta   90.00
_cell.angle_gamma   90.00
#
_symmetry.space_group_name_H-M   'P 1'
#
loop_
_entity.id
_entity.type
_entity.pdbx_description
1 polymer ?
#
loop_
_entity_poly.entity_id
_entity_poly.type
_entity_poly.pdbx_seq_one_letter_code
_entity_poly.pdbx_strand_id
1 'polypeptide(L)'
;MALPHDSNETSYLLPPNNEDWGGQTIPDFVYGQKDLTAEGIQWPRNAPGIPDALPQSPFDAALCSAWKQRVELGLFRYRLRELQTQILPGAVGFVAQLNVERGVQRRPPQTIKSVRQAFDPVQFNFNKIRPGEVLFRLHREPDLPGTLLQEDILVVINVSPLEWGHISEI
;
A
#
# COMPACT_ATOMS: atom_id res chain seq x y z
N MET A 1 39.22 -8.48 -16.86
CA MET A 1 37.79 -8.76 -16.71
C MET A 1 37.40 -8.32 -15.32
N ALA A 2 36.68 -7.20 -15.20
CA ALA A 2 36.16 -6.73 -13.92
C ALA A 2 34.74 -7.27 -13.80
N LEU A 3 34.47 -8.04 -12.76
CA LEU A 3 33.12 -8.43 -12.39
C LEU A 3 32.38 -7.16 -11.94
N PRO A 4 31.19 -6.85 -12.48
CA PRO A 4 30.39 -5.77 -11.93
C PRO A 4 29.98 -6.14 -10.51
N HIS A 5 30.22 -5.23 -9.56
CA HIS A 5 29.67 -5.31 -8.22
C HIS A 5 28.15 -5.43 -8.32
N ASP A 6 27.58 -6.50 -7.78
CA ASP A 6 26.15 -6.57 -7.49
C ASP A 6 25.79 -5.39 -6.58
N SER A 7 25.03 -4.46 -7.15
CA SER A 7 24.38 -3.36 -6.47
C SER A 7 23.49 -3.93 -5.36
N ASN A 8 23.67 -3.45 -4.12
CA ASN A 8 22.76 -3.66 -2.99
C ASN A 8 21.30 -3.50 -3.44
N GLU A 9 20.59 -4.60 -3.62
CA GLU A 9 19.15 -4.58 -3.85
C GLU A 9 18.49 -4.25 -2.52
N THR A 10 17.99 -3.02 -2.37
CA THR A 10 17.28 -2.60 -1.15
C THR A 10 16.07 -3.50 -0.95
N SER A 11 16.13 -4.35 0.08
CA SER A 11 15.00 -5.22 0.41
C SER A 11 13.93 -4.44 1.19
N TYR A 12 12.71 -4.44 0.67
CA TYR A 12 11.51 -3.91 1.34
C TYR A 12 10.82 -4.96 2.23
N LEU A 13 11.43 -6.13 2.36
CA LEU A 13 10.89 -7.27 3.10
C LEU A 13 11.28 -7.20 4.57
N LEU A 14 10.32 -7.52 5.43
CA LEU A 14 10.57 -7.69 6.86
C LEU A 14 11.27 -9.02 7.13
N PRO A 15 12.05 -9.11 8.21
CA PRO A 15 12.54 -10.38 8.73
C PRO A 15 11.34 -11.24 9.18
N PRO A 16 11.50 -12.58 9.17
CA PRO A 16 10.44 -13.50 9.53
C PRO A 16 10.00 -13.41 11.00
N ASN A 17 10.87 -12.88 11.88
CA ASN A 17 10.56 -12.71 13.30
C ASN A 17 10.02 -11.31 13.60
N ASN A 18 8.95 -11.22 14.38
CA ASN A 18 8.24 -9.96 14.63
C ASN A 18 8.88 -9.07 15.70
N GLU A 19 9.71 -9.63 16.58
CA GLU A 19 10.45 -8.89 17.61
C GLU A 19 11.47 -7.92 17.00
N ASP A 20 11.95 -8.21 15.79
CA ASP A 20 12.99 -7.43 15.12
C ASP A 20 12.43 -6.21 14.36
N TRP A 21 11.12 -6.12 14.15
CA TRP A 21 10.52 -5.05 13.34
C TRP A 21 10.61 -3.67 14.01
N GLY A 22 10.61 -3.62 15.34
CA GLY A 22 10.63 -2.36 16.09
C GLY A 22 11.98 -1.63 16.09
N GLY A 23 13.07 -2.34 15.79
CA GLY A 23 14.44 -1.79 15.75
C GLY A 23 14.96 -1.52 14.34
N GLN A 24 14.19 -1.86 13.30
CA GLN A 24 14.64 -1.75 11.92
C GLN A 24 14.41 -0.35 11.36
N THR A 25 15.39 0.17 10.63
CA THR A 25 15.22 1.40 9.85
C THR A 25 14.26 1.14 8.70
N ILE A 26 13.27 2.04 8.52
CA ILE A 26 12.35 1.98 7.40
C ILE A 26 13.16 2.18 6.10
N PRO A 27 13.07 1.27 5.10
CA PRO A 27 13.80 1.41 3.85
C PRO A 27 13.26 2.58 3.03
N ASP A 28 14.15 3.26 2.32
CA ASP A 28 13.78 4.37 1.43
C ASP A 28 13.55 3.87 0.02
N PHE A 29 12.41 4.23 -0.55
CA PHE A 29 12.16 4.15 -1.98
C PHE A 29 12.43 5.52 -2.59
N VAL A 30 13.54 5.63 -3.33
CA VAL A 30 13.96 6.87 -3.96
C VAL A 30 13.42 6.95 -5.38
N TYR A 31 12.71 8.03 -5.71
CA TYR A 31 12.15 8.27 -7.03
C TYR A 31 12.57 9.64 -7.58
N GLY A 32 12.79 9.72 -8.89
CA GLY A 32 13.17 10.94 -9.58
C GLY A 32 12.23 11.28 -10.73
N GLN A 33 12.59 12.32 -11.48
CA GLN A 33 11.78 12.80 -12.61
C GLN A 33 11.54 11.72 -13.69
N LYS A 34 12.50 10.80 -13.86
CA LYS A 34 12.43 9.66 -14.81
C LYS A 34 11.36 8.63 -14.46
N ASP A 35 10.96 8.56 -13.18
CA ASP A 35 10.02 7.57 -12.66
C ASP A 35 8.57 8.11 -12.68
N LEU A 36 8.39 9.40 -12.99
CA LEU A 36 7.08 10.03 -13.10
C LEU A 36 6.48 9.81 -14.48
N THR A 37 5.28 9.24 -14.53
CA THR A 37 4.49 9.14 -15.75
C THR A 37 3.78 10.47 -16.03
N ALA A 38 4.32 11.25 -16.98
CA ALA A 38 3.69 12.51 -17.41
C ALA A 38 2.41 12.28 -18.25
N GLU A 39 2.32 11.11 -18.87
CA GLU A 39 1.15 10.69 -19.64
C GLU A 39 0.16 10.03 -18.69
N GLY A 40 -1.10 10.51 -18.67
CA GLY A 40 -2.14 9.95 -17.82
C GLY A 40 -2.40 8.47 -18.14
N ILE A 41 -2.76 7.69 -17.12
CA ILE A 41 -3.07 6.26 -17.28
C ILE A 41 -4.28 6.10 -18.20
N GLN A 42 -4.07 5.53 -19.39
CA GLN A 42 -5.16 5.15 -20.29
C GLN A 42 -5.59 3.73 -19.99
N TRP A 43 -6.73 3.59 -19.31
CA TRP A 43 -7.35 2.28 -19.11
C TRP A 43 -7.89 1.77 -20.46
N PRO A 44 -7.47 0.58 -20.93
CA PRO A 44 -7.93 0.03 -22.19
C PRO A 44 -9.44 -0.17 -22.15
N ARG A 45 -10.18 0.56 -22.99
CA ARG A 45 -11.65 0.63 -22.94
C ARG A 45 -12.35 -0.65 -23.39
N ASN A 46 -11.68 -1.51 -24.17
CA ASN A 46 -12.30 -2.63 -24.91
C ASN A 46 -11.54 -3.97 -24.87
N ALA A 47 -10.54 -4.14 -24.00
CA ALA A 47 -9.86 -5.43 -23.85
C ALA A 47 -10.20 -6.05 -22.49
N PRO A 48 -10.52 -7.36 -22.40
CA PRO A 48 -10.35 -8.09 -21.16
C PRO A 48 -8.83 -8.20 -20.93
N GLY A 49 -8.23 -7.09 -20.52
CA GLY A 49 -6.79 -6.96 -20.37
C GLY A 49 -6.40 -7.73 -19.13
N ILE A 50 -5.68 -8.83 -19.32
CA ILE A 50 -4.84 -9.42 -18.28
C ILE A 50 -3.89 -8.29 -17.83
N PRO A 51 -3.96 -7.81 -16.58
CA PRO A 51 -3.10 -6.71 -16.11
C PRO A 51 -1.59 -7.02 -16.19
N ASP A 52 -1.23 -8.31 -16.34
CA ASP A 52 0.15 -8.79 -16.40
C ASP A 52 0.96 -8.36 -17.64
N ALA A 53 0.36 -7.64 -18.60
CA ALA A 53 1.03 -7.27 -19.85
C ALA A 53 1.82 -5.94 -19.79
N LEU A 54 1.65 -5.12 -18.75
CA LEU A 54 2.45 -3.91 -18.58
C LEU A 54 3.75 -4.23 -17.83
N PRO A 55 4.90 -3.70 -18.29
CA PRO A 55 6.15 -3.86 -17.54
C PRO A 55 5.99 -3.20 -16.16
N GLN A 56 6.18 -3.98 -15.10
CA GLN A 56 6.15 -3.49 -13.72
C GLN A 56 7.28 -2.49 -13.52
N SER A 57 6.95 -1.30 -13.02
CA SER A 57 7.97 -0.34 -12.59
C SER A 57 8.73 -0.85 -11.36
N PRO A 58 9.90 -0.28 -11.03
CA PRO A 58 10.57 -0.59 -9.77
C PRO A 58 9.68 -0.34 -8.55
N PHE A 59 8.81 0.68 -8.60
CA PHE A 59 7.83 0.97 -7.56
C PHE A 59 6.81 -0.15 -7.44
N ASP A 60 6.26 -0.62 -8.56
CA ASP A 60 5.33 -1.75 -8.56
C ASP A 60 6.00 -2.98 -7.96
N ALA A 61 7.20 -3.36 -8.41
CA ALA A 61 7.91 -4.52 -7.87
C ALA A 61 8.12 -4.43 -6.34
N ALA A 62 8.54 -3.26 -5.84
CA ALA A 62 8.72 -2.99 -4.42
C ALA A 62 7.40 -3.11 -3.64
N LEU A 63 6.35 -2.44 -4.12
CA LEU A 63 5.02 -2.44 -3.49
C LEU A 63 4.43 -3.86 -3.46
N CYS A 64 4.43 -4.54 -4.60
CA CYS A 64 3.81 -5.84 -4.80
C CYS A 64 4.46 -6.92 -3.92
N SER A 65 5.79 -6.96 -3.89
CA SER A 65 6.55 -7.92 -3.08
C SER A 65 6.36 -7.70 -1.58
N ALA A 66 6.49 -6.45 -1.12
CA ALA A 66 6.32 -6.12 0.28
C ALA A 66 4.87 -6.35 0.75
N TRP A 67 3.87 -5.90 -0.02
CA TRP A 67 2.46 -6.10 0.30
C TRP A 67 2.10 -7.59 0.38
N LYS A 68 2.55 -8.40 -0.57
CA LYS A 68 2.37 -9.86 -0.55
C LYS A 68 2.98 -10.49 0.69
N GLN A 69 4.19 -10.09 1.06
CA GLN A 69 4.82 -10.60 2.28
C GLN A 69 4.01 -10.24 3.53
N ARG A 70 3.43 -9.03 3.62
CA ARG A 70 2.58 -8.66 4.76
C ARG A 70 1.29 -9.49 4.83
N VAL A 71 0.81 -10.02 3.71
CA VAL A 71 -0.29 -10.99 3.69
C VAL A 71 0.17 -12.31 4.30
N GLU A 72 1.34 -12.79 3.90
CA GLU A 72 1.94 -14.05 4.41
C GLU A 72 2.25 -13.97 5.91
N LEU A 73 2.65 -12.79 6.40
CA LEU A 73 2.88 -12.50 7.82
C LEU A 73 1.59 -12.27 8.63
N GLY A 74 0.42 -12.26 7.99
CA GLY A 74 -0.87 -12.13 8.67
C GLY A 74 -1.14 -10.75 9.27
N LEU A 75 -0.58 -9.68 8.69
CA LEU A 75 -0.74 -8.31 9.22
C LEU A 75 -2.07 -7.64 8.87
N PHE A 76 -2.87 -8.27 8.02
CA PHE A 76 -4.19 -7.79 7.64
C PHE A 76 -5.27 -8.33 8.58
N ARG A 77 -6.36 -7.56 8.78
CA ARG A 77 -7.50 -7.99 9.61
C ARG A 77 -8.25 -9.18 9.05
N TYR A 78 -8.21 -9.35 7.74
CA TYR A 78 -8.77 -10.48 7.02
C TYR A 78 -7.97 -10.73 5.75
N ARG A 79 -8.09 -11.93 5.19
CA ARG A 79 -7.38 -12.28 3.96
C ARG A 79 -8.23 -11.89 2.77
N LEU A 80 -7.73 -10.97 1.95
CA LEU A 80 -8.39 -10.66 0.68
C LEU A 80 -8.36 -11.90 -0.22
N ARG A 81 -9.54 -12.50 -0.43
CA ARG A 81 -9.74 -13.60 -1.38
C ARG A 81 -10.25 -13.05 -2.71
N GLU A 82 -10.38 -13.92 -3.69
CA GLU A 82 -11.07 -13.60 -4.94
C GLU A 82 -12.49 -13.07 -4.63
N LEU A 83 -12.72 -11.81 -5.01
CA LEU A 83 -13.99 -11.12 -4.76
C LEU A 83 -14.96 -11.43 -5.89
N GLN A 84 -16.19 -11.81 -5.54
CA GLN A 84 -17.26 -11.91 -6.53
C GLN A 84 -17.49 -10.52 -7.11
N THR A 85 -17.17 -10.37 -8.39
CA THR A 85 -17.13 -9.09 -9.08
C THR A 85 -18.05 -9.15 -10.29
N GLN A 86 -18.91 -8.15 -10.46
CA GLN A 86 -19.78 -8.02 -11.61
C GLN A 86 -19.81 -6.58 -12.11
N ILE A 87 -19.90 -6.42 -13.44
CA ILE A 87 -20.21 -5.13 -14.05
C ILE A 87 -21.73 -4.98 -14.08
N LEU A 88 -22.23 -3.91 -13.47
CA LEU A 88 -23.65 -3.60 -13.42
C LEU A 88 -24.14 -3.12 -14.81
N PRO A 89 -25.38 -3.48 -15.20
CA PRO A 89 -25.94 -3.03 -16.46
C PRO A 89 -26.10 -1.50 -16.48
N GLY A 90 -25.91 -0.89 -17.65
CA GLY A 90 -26.06 0.54 -17.88
C GLY A 90 -24.90 1.13 -18.69
N ALA A 91 -25.06 2.38 -19.13
CA ALA A 91 -24.08 3.04 -20.00
C ALA A 91 -22.73 3.34 -19.31
N VAL A 92 -22.70 3.32 -17.98
CA VAL A 92 -21.53 3.70 -17.17
C VAL A 92 -20.65 2.49 -16.82
N GLY A 93 -21.21 1.29 -16.75
CA GLY A 93 -20.45 0.07 -16.42
C GLY A 93 -19.86 0.04 -15.02
N PHE A 94 -20.66 0.35 -13.99
CA PHE A 94 -20.20 0.30 -12.59
C PHE A 94 -19.72 -1.10 -12.20
N VAL A 95 -18.62 -1.18 -11.47
CA VAL A 95 -18.11 -2.44 -10.90
C VAL A 95 -18.67 -2.63 -9.50
N ALA A 96 -19.34 -3.76 -9.26
CA ALA A 96 -19.81 -4.18 -7.95
C ALA A 96 -18.99 -5.38 -7.47
N GLN A 97 -18.43 -5.28 -6.26
CA GLN A 97 -17.63 -6.34 -5.63
C GLN A 97 -18.22 -6.72 -4.28
N LEU A 98 -18.40 -8.02 -4.04
CA LEU A 98 -18.86 -8.56 -2.77
C LEU A 98 -17.68 -9.02 -1.91
N ASN A 99 -17.41 -8.28 -0.83
CA ASN A 99 -16.41 -8.62 0.17
C ASN A 99 -17.06 -8.90 1.54
N VAL A 100 -17.45 -10.16 1.75
CA VAL A 100 -18.15 -10.61 2.97
C VAL A 100 -17.26 -10.47 4.21
N GLU A 101 -15.99 -10.86 4.12
CA GLU A 101 -15.07 -10.81 5.26
C GLU A 101 -14.86 -9.38 5.74
N ARG A 102 -14.70 -8.42 4.83
CA ARG A 102 -14.65 -7.01 5.20
C ARG A 102 -15.91 -6.55 5.92
N GLY A 103 -17.08 -7.02 5.49
CA GLY A 103 -18.35 -6.70 6.14
C GLY A 103 -18.44 -7.19 7.59
N VAL A 104 -17.88 -8.38 7.87
CA VAL A 104 -17.88 -9.01 9.20
C VAL A 104 -16.74 -8.50 10.09
N GLN A 105 -15.55 -8.32 9.52
CA GLN A 105 -14.31 -7.92 10.20
C GLN A 105 -14.12 -6.40 10.23
N ARG A 106 -15.06 -5.62 9.67
CA ARG A 106 -15.04 -4.17 9.82
C ARG A 106 -15.09 -3.82 11.30
N ARG A 107 -14.45 -2.71 11.62
CA ARG A 107 -14.52 -2.14 12.95
C ARG A 107 -15.99 -1.91 13.35
N PRO A 108 -16.42 -2.34 14.55
CA PRO A 108 -17.74 -2.05 15.05
C PRO A 108 -17.98 -0.54 15.09
N PRO A 109 -19.16 -0.06 14.66
CA PRO A 109 -19.55 1.33 14.87
C PRO A 109 -19.49 1.66 16.36
N GLN A 110 -18.96 2.84 16.69
CA GLN A 110 -19.08 3.32 18.07
C GLN A 110 -20.54 3.63 18.36
N THR A 111 -21.00 3.31 19.58
CA THR A 111 -22.30 3.79 20.05
C THR A 111 -22.23 5.30 20.24
N ILE A 112 -22.93 6.06 19.41
CA ILE A 112 -23.01 7.52 19.53
C ILE A 112 -24.11 7.85 20.53
N LYS A 113 -23.73 8.32 21.72
CA LYS A 113 -24.67 8.72 22.79
C LYS A 113 -25.02 10.20 22.78
N SER A 114 -24.21 11.02 22.09
CA SER A 114 -24.36 12.47 22.03
C SER A 114 -23.69 13.02 20.77
N VAL A 115 -24.19 14.15 20.27
CA VAL A 115 -23.53 14.92 19.20
C VAL A 115 -22.16 15.46 19.67
N ARG A 116 -22.01 15.75 20.97
CA ARG A 116 -20.73 16.17 21.58
C ARG A 116 -20.06 15.03 22.33
N GLN A 117 -20.01 13.84 21.73
CA GLN A 117 -19.31 12.69 22.31
C GLN A 117 -17.80 12.96 22.38
N ALA A 118 -17.19 12.65 23.52
CA ALA A 118 -15.74 12.75 23.69
C ALA A 118 -15.01 11.72 22.81
N PHE A 119 -13.85 12.10 22.30
CA PHE A 119 -12.98 11.22 21.54
C PHE A 119 -12.35 10.16 22.43
N ASP A 120 -12.45 8.89 22.03
CA ASP A 120 -11.76 7.78 22.69
C ASP A 120 -10.53 7.36 21.85
N PRO A 121 -9.30 7.71 22.29
CA PRO A 121 -8.06 7.42 21.57
C PRO A 121 -7.67 5.94 21.59
N VAL A 122 -8.37 5.09 22.36
CA VAL A 122 -8.17 3.64 22.38
C VAL A 122 -9.01 3.00 21.28
N GLN A 123 -10.23 3.48 21.08
CA GLN A 123 -11.09 2.96 20.03
C GLN A 123 -10.65 3.47 18.67
N PHE A 124 -10.43 4.78 18.51
CA PHE A 124 -10.13 5.42 17.23
C PHE A 124 -8.74 6.05 17.29
N ASN A 125 -7.75 5.40 16.67
CA ASN A 125 -6.39 5.92 16.67
C ASN A 125 -5.73 5.72 15.30
N PHE A 126 -5.70 6.78 14.51
CA PHE A 126 -4.94 6.81 13.26
C PHE A 126 -3.43 6.97 13.50
N ASN A 127 -3.02 7.29 14.73
CA ASN A 127 -1.61 7.52 15.09
C ASN A 127 -0.89 6.23 15.54
N LYS A 128 -1.53 5.06 15.42
CA LYS A 128 -0.95 3.76 15.81
C LYS A 128 -0.71 2.89 14.57
N ILE A 129 0.30 3.25 13.80
CA ILE A 129 0.86 2.40 12.75
C ILE A 129 1.85 1.45 13.43
N ARG A 130 1.69 0.13 13.23
CA ARG A 130 2.68 -0.83 13.73
C ARG A 130 3.90 -0.83 12.80
N PRO A 131 5.13 -1.02 13.30
CA PRO A 131 6.33 -1.06 12.44
C PRO A 131 6.19 -2.03 11.25
N GLY A 132 5.58 -3.20 11.45
CA GLY A 132 5.37 -4.17 10.37
C GLY A 132 4.37 -3.75 9.28
N GLU A 133 3.51 -2.75 9.55
CA GLU A 133 2.53 -2.22 8.60
C GLU A 133 3.19 -1.25 7.59
N VAL A 134 4.37 -0.73 7.89
CA VAL A 134 5.12 0.15 6.99
C VAL A 134 5.82 -0.70 5.91
N LEU A 135 5.69 -0.28 4.65
CA LEU A 135 6.38 -0.90 3.52
C LEU A 135 7.74 -0.25 3.30
N PHE A 136 7.73 1.07 3.10
CA PHE A 136 8.91 1.90 2.86
C PHE A 136 8.54 3.37 2.98
N ARG A 137 9.56 4.23 2.99
CA ARG A 137 9.43 5.69 2.99
C ARG A 137 9.72 6.22 1.60
N LEU A 138 8.83 7.05 1.05
CA LEU A 138 9.02 7.67 -0.25
C LEU A 138 9.93 8.88 -0.13
N HIS A 139 11.01 8.88 -0.92
CA HIS A 139 11.98 9.96 -1.04
C HIS A 139 12.09 10.41 -2.48
N ARG A 140 11.93 11.71 -2.72
CA ARG A 140 12.14 12.28 -4.05
C ARG A 140 13.61 12.67 -4.13
N GLU A 141 14.26 12.34 -5.24
CA GLU A 141 15.60 12.86 -5.50
C GLU A 141 15.54 14.40 -5.51
N PRO A 142 16.45 15.08 -4.79
CA PRO A 142 16.45 16.54 -4.76
C PRO A 142 16.75 17.09 -6.15
N ASP A 143 15.86 17.97 -6.65
CA ASP A 143 16.02 18.58 -7.98
C ASP A 143 17.24 19.52 -8.02
N LEU A 144 17.65 20.09 -6.88
CA LEU A 144 18.82 20.98 -6.72
C LEU A 144 19.46 20.83 -5.33
N PRO A 145 20.81 21.01 -5.20
CA PRO A 145 21.46 21.04 -3.90
C PRO A 145 20.90 22.16 -3.02
N GLY A 146 20.34 21.83 -1.85
CA GLY A 146 19.81 22.81 -0.90
C GLY A 146 18.31 23.07 -0.94
N THR A 147 17.53 22.25 -1.68
CA THR A 147 16.07 22.24 -1.55
C THR A 147 15.67 21.70 -0.16
N LEU A 148 14.66 22.33 0.46
CA LEU A 148 14.24 22.09 1.84
C LEU A 148 13.75 20.66 2.09
N LEU A 149 13.91 20.23 3.35
CA LEU A 149 13.46 18.97 3.94
C LEU A 149 12.15 18.49 3.32
N GLN A 150 12.25 17.41 2.56
CA GLN A 150 11.09 16.69 2.07
C GLN A 150 10.35 16.08 3.27
N GLU A 151 9.03 16.15 3.25
CA GLU A 151 8.21 15.45 4.23
C GLU A 151 8.39 13.93 4.04
N ASP A 152 8.60 13.22 5.15
CA ASP A 152 8.72 11.77 5.14
C ASP A 152 7.35 11.16 4.88
N ILE A 153 7.08 10.81 3.61
CA ILE A 153 5.85 10.12 3.24
C ILE A 153 6.05 8.62 3.50
N LEU A 154 5.26 8.06 4.41
CA LEU A 154 5.26 6.63 4.68
C LEU A 154 4.21 5.93 3.82
N VAL A 155 4.65 4.89 3.10
CA VAL A 155 3.75 3.96 2.43
C VAL A 155 3.44 2.83 3.39
N VAL A 156 2.18 2.71 3.78
CA VAL A 156 1.72 1.71 4.75
C VAL A 156 0.64 0.82 4.16
N ILE A 157 0.57 -0.44 4.58
CA ILE A 157 -0.54 -1.30 4.18
C ILE A 157 -1.86 -0.77 4.75
N ASN A 158 -2.93 -0.84 3.95
CA ASN A 158 -4.26 -0.75 4.53
C ASN A 158 -4.62 -2.12 5.11
N VAL A 159 -4.60 -2.25 6.44
CA VAL A 159 -4.93 -3.51 7.15
C VAL A 159 -6.36 -4.00 6.91
N SER A 160 -7.21 -3.24 6.21
CA SER A 160 -8.55 -3.63 5.76
C SER A 160 -8.72 -3.34 4.25
N PRO A 161 -7.99 -4.10 3.39
CA PRO A 161 -7.78 -3.76 1.99
C PRO A 161 -9.06 -3.96 1.17
N LEU A 162 -9.28 -3.08 0.19
CA LEU A 162 -10.43 -3.18 -0.71
C LEU A 162 -10.09 -4.11 -1.86
N GLU A 163 -8.90 -3.91 -2.41
CA GLU A 163 -8.31 -4.71 -3.48
C GLU A 163 -6.83 -4.99 -3.14
N TRP A 164 -6.21 -5.86 -3.93
CA TRP A 164 -4.79 -6.11 -3.84
C TRP A 164 -3.97 -4.82 -4.04
N GLY A 165 -2.89 -4.67 -3.27
CA GLY A 165 -2.05 -3.47 -3.31
C GLY A 165 -2.64 -2.22 -2.64
N HIS A 166 -3.80 -2.33 -1.96
CA HIS A 166 -4.37 -1.19 -1.23
C HIS A 166 -3.45 -0.74 -0.09
N ILE A 167 -2.90 0.47 -0.24
CA ILE A 167 -2.02 1.15 0.72
C ILE A 167 -2.61 2.49 1.16
N SER A 168 -1.95 3.12 2.12
CA SER A 168 -2.17 4.52 2.48
C SER A 168 -0.84 5.24 2.53
N GLU A 169 -0.87 6.53 2.24
CA GLU A 169 0.24 7.46 2.39
C GLU A 169 -0.04 8.33 3.62
N ILE A 170 0.93 8.43 4.52
CA ILE A 170 0.81 9.14 5.81
C ILE A 170 2.03 10.02 6.02
#